data_AF-B3NEQ1-F1
#
_entry.id   AF-B3NEQ1-F1
#
_cell.length_a   1.000
_cell.length_b   1.000
_cell.length_c   1.000
_cell.angle_alpha   90.00
_cell.angle_beta   90.00
_cell.angle_gamma   90.00
#
_symmetry.space_group_name_H-M   'P 1'
#
loop_
_entity.id
_entity.type
_entity.pdbx_description
1 polymer ?
#
loop_
_entity_poly.entity_id
_entity_poly.type
_entity_poly.pdbx_seq_one_letter_code
_entity_poly.pdbx_strand_id
1 'polypeptide(L)'
;MIIEIVVQVLYGTALLTAIMAAPLATLELDVAVVESEQHAAKVHYSRALIYATVSLVLTTMALMPYLVTSARWRKQNSRKIFVAMVPWMLVCCIQFLTNAVLQLKEIFNEAGGGRQRGLVYALVFYCAIFGLALEQMLHWNVVYDLMTDGVITSIFHHELPLMVS
;
A
#
# COMPACT_ATOMS: atom_id res chain seq x y z
N MET A 1 -12.91 -16.79 6.76
CA MET A 1 -13.44 -15.79 5.81
C MET A 1 -13.52 -14.37 6.37
N ILE A 2 -14.43 -14.01 7.29
CA ILE A 2 -14.54 -12.60 7.77
C ILE A 2 -13.28 -12.12 8.50
N ILE A 3 -12.72 -12.94 9.40
CA ILE A 3 -11.52 -12.61 10.17
C ILE A 3 -10.30 -12.38 9.26
N GLU A 4 -10.10 -13.24 8.26
CA GLU A 4 -8.99 -13.10 7.30
C GLU A 4 -9.08 -11.80 6.51
N ILE A 5 -10.29 -11.40 6.10
CA ILE A 5 -10.48 -10.15 5.37
C ILE A 5 -10.22 -8.95 6.28
N VAL A 6 -10.70 -8.98 7.53
CA VAL A 6 -10.42 -7.92 8.51
C VAL A 6 -8.92 -7.80 8.76
N VAL A 7 -8.21 -8.92 8.94
CA VAL A 7 -6.74 -8.93 9.09
C VAL A 7 -6.05 -8.35 7.87
N GLN A 8 -6.50 -8.68 6.66
CA GLN A 8 -5.89 -8.17 5.43
C GLN A 8 -6.15 -6.67 5.22
N VAL A 9 -7.32 -6.17 5.60
CA VAL A 9 -7.64 -4.73 5.60
C VAL A 9 -6.77 -4.00 6.62
N LEU A 10 -6.64 -4.52 7.83
CA LEU A 10 -5.79 -3.92 8.86
C LEU A 10 -4.33 -3.92 8.44
N TYR A 11 -3.84 -5.02 7.86
CA TYR A 11 -2.48 -5.16 7.37
C TYR A 11 -2.16 -4.17 6.24
N GLY A 12 -3.00 -4.11 5.19
CA GLY A 12 -2.82 -3.16 4.09
C GLY A 12 -2.94 -1.71 4.54
N THR A 13 -3.85 -1.43 5.48
CA THR A 13 -4.01 -0.08 6.04
C THR A 13 -2.78 0.32 6.86
N ALA A 14 -2.27 -0.57 7.71
CA ALA A 14 -1.08 -0.34 8.52
C ALA A 14 0.16 -0.10 7.64
N LEU A 15 0.36 -0.91 6.61
CA LEU A 15 1.46 -0.73 5.65
C LEU A 15 1.40 0.62 4.94
N LEU A 16 0.25 0.96 4.35
CA LEU A 16 0.10 2.22 3.62
C LEU A 16 0.22 3.44 4.56
N THR A 17 -0.34 3.33 5.77
CA THR A 17 -0.21 4.37 6.80
C THR A 17 1.25 4.55 7.21
N ALA A 18 2.01 3.47 7.42
CA ALA A 18 3.44 3.54 7.73
C ALA A 18 4.23 4.20 6.60
N ILE A 19 3.90 3.89 5.34
CA ILE A 19 4.54 4.48 4.17
C ILE A 19 4.24 5.98 4.05
N MET A 20 3.00 6.39 4.29
CA MET A 20 2.57 7.79 4.26
C MET A 20 3.02 8.59 5.49
N ALA A 21 3.20 7.94 6.64
CA ALA A 21 3.56 8.59 7.90
C ALA A 21 5.09 8.70 8.10
N ALA A 22 5.91 7.94 7.38
CA ALA A 22 7.37 8.08 7.40
C ALA A 22 7.91 9.52 7.32
N PRO A 23 7.36 10.44 6.50
CA PRO A 23 7.84 11.83 6.46
C PRO A 23 7.60 12.59 7.78
N LEU A 24 6.60 12.20 8.60
CA LEU A 24 6.39 12.81 9.93
C LEU A 24 7.55 12.44 10.88
N ALA A 25 8.04 11.21 10.84
CA ALA A 25 9.15 10.76 11.68
C ALA A 25 10.49 11.41 11.29
N THR A 26 10.71 11.70 9.99
CA THR A 26 11.90 12.45 9.56
C THR A 26 11.81 13.93 9.91
N LEU A 27 10.62 14.54 9.88
CA LEU A 27 10.41 15.92 10.33
C LEU A 27 10.56 16.07 11.84
N GLU A 28 10.20 15.06 12.64
CA GLU A 28 10.44 15.07 14.10
C GLU A 28 11.94 15.18 14.45
N LEU A 29 12.82 14.65 13.60
CA LEU A 29 14.27 14.76 13.80
C LEU A 29 14.80 16.19 13.60
N ASP A 30 14.12 17.00 12.78
CA ASP A 30 14.46 18.41 12.51
C ASP A 30 13.72 19.39 13.42
N VAL A 31 12.46 19.11 13.77
CA VAL A 31 11.62 19.98 14.61
C VAL A 31 11.98 19.88 16.09
N ALA A 32 12.56 18.76 16.56
CA ALA A 32 13.11 18.67 17.92
C ALA A 32 14.21 19.70 18.22
N VAL A 33 14.76 20.36 17.19
CA VAL A 33 15.77 21.42 17.32
C VAL A 33 15.13 22.83 17.38
N VAL A 34 13.86 23.00 17.00
CA VAL A 34 13.23 24.32 16.81
C VAL A 34 11.77 24.35 17.31
N GLU A 35 11.61 24.68 18.59
CA GLU A 35 10.45 25.36 19.23
C GLU A 35 9.06 24.69 19.45
N SER A 36 8.60 24.87 20.71
CA SER A 36 7.23 25.11 21.23
C SER A 36 6.16 24.02 21.03
N GLU A 37 6.06 23.15 22.05
CA GLU A 37 5.38 21.85 22.09
C GLU A 37 3.84 21.83 21.96
N GLN A 38 3.13 22.97 21.96
CA GLN A 38 1.68 22.96 22.14
C GLN A 38 0.84 23.16 20.86
N HIS A 39 1.36 23.83 19.83
CA HIS A 39 0.66 23.98 18.55
C HIS A 39 1.06 22.92 17.51
N ALA A 40 2.28 22.39 17.61
CA ALA A 40 2.76 21.30 16.78
C ALA A 40 1.89 20.03 16.97
N ALA A 41 1.66 19.60 18.22
CA ALA A 41 0.97 18.34 18.53
C ALA A 41 -0.44 18.21 17.90
N LYS A 42 -1.21 19.31 17.86
CA LYS A 42 -2.59 19.30 17.31
C LYS A 42 -2.61 19.18 15.77
N VAL A 43 -1.59 19.72 15.10
CA VAL A 43 -1.40 19.60 13.64
C VAL A 43 -0.85 18.21 13.27
N HIS A 44 -0.02 17.61 14.13
CA HIS A 44 0.49 16.26 13.93
C HIS A 44 -0.60 15.18 14.03
N TYR A 45 -1.45 15.28 15.06
CA TYR A 45 -2.54 14.32 15.24
C TYR A 45 -3.54 14.37 14.07
N SER A 46 -3.87 15.58 13.58
CA SER A 46 -4.78 15.72 12.45
C SER A 46 -4.19 15.17 11.15
N ARG A 47 -2.89 15.37 10.89
CA ARG A 47 -2.22 14.82 9.70
C ARG A 47 -2.09 13.29 9.76
N ALA A 48 -1.75 12.72 10.91
CA ALA A 48 -1.71 11.27 11.11
C ALA A 48 -3.10 10.63 10.91
N LEU A 49 -4.16 11.24 11.44
CA LEU A 49 -5.53 10.80 11.23
C LEU A 49 -5.95 10.88 9.75
N ILE A 50 -5.54 11.92 9.02
CA ILE A 50 -5.80 12.02 7.59
C ILE A 50 -5.13 10.85 6.85
N TYR A 51 -3.86 10.55 7.14
CA TYR A 51 -3.16 9.43 6.49
C TYR A 51 -3.78 8.07 6.84
N ALA A 52 -4.17 7.86 8.09
CA ALA A 52 -4.87 6.64 8.50
C ALA A 52 -6.22 6.50 7.79
N THR A 53 -6.99 7.59 7.68
CA THR A 53 -8.30 7.62 7.02
C THR A 53 -8.16 7.37 5.52
N VAL A 54 -7.23 8.05 4.84
CA VAL A 54 -6.94 7.85 3.42
C VAL A 54 -6.48 6.42 3.16
N SER A 55 -5.59 5.89 4.01
CA SER A 55 -5.11 4.51 3.89
C SER A 55 -6.24 3.50 4.08
N LEU A 56 -7.13 3.73 5.04
CA LEU A 56 -8.29 2.89 5.28
C LEU A 56 -9.24 2.91 4.07
N VAL A 57 -9.55 4.09 3.53
CA VAL A 57 -10.43 4.25 2.35
C VAL A 57 -9.83 3.56 1.13
N LEU A 58 -8.54 3.76 0.85
CA LEU A 58 -7.88 3.13 -0.29
C LEU A 58 -7.80 1.61 -0.13
N THR A 59 -7.50 1.12 1.07
CA THR A 59 -7.40 -0.31 1.34
C THR A 59 -8.77 -0.98 1.27
N THR A 60 -9.80 -0.34 1.83
CA THR A 60 -11.19 -0.83 1.71
C THR A 60 -11.67 -0.80 0.27
N MET A 61 -11.33 0.20 -0.54
CA MET A 61 -11.63 0.21 -1.98
C MET A 61 -10.93 -0.94 -2.72
N ALA A 62 -9.65 -1.18 -2.43
CA ALA A 62 -8.90 -2.28 -3.02
C ALA A 62 -9.49 -3.66 -2.66
N LEU A 63 -9.98 -3.83 -1.43
CA LEU A 63 -10.59 -5.07 -0.95
C LEU A 63 -12.12 -5.15 -1.15
N MET A 64 -12.80 -4.07 -1.53
CA MET A 64 -14.25 -4.01 -1.72
C MET A 64 -14.78 -5.13 -2.63
N PRO A 65 -14.12 -5.46 -3.76
CA PRO A 65 -14.58 -6.55 -4.61
C PRO A 65 -14.51 -7.92 -3.93
N TYR A 66 -13.59 -8.11 -2.98
CA TYR A 66 -13.47 -9.37 -2.22
C TYR A 66 -14.56 -9.51 -1.17
N LEU A 67 -15.04 -8.38 -0.63
CA LEU A 67 -16.03 -8.30 0.44
C LEU A 67 -17.46 -8.47 -0.05
N VAL A 68 -17.81 -7.87 -1.18
CA VAL A 68 -19.22 -7.69 -1.58
C VAL A 68 -19.63 -8.57 -2.77
N THR A 69 -18.67 -9.09 -3.55
CA THR A 69 -18.99 -9.74 -4.82
C THR A 69 -18.80 -11.25 -4.79
N SER A 70 -19.77 -11.96 -5.36
CA SER A 70 -19.73 -13.42 -5.51
C SER A 70 -18.60 -13.85 -6.44
N ALA A 71 -18.10 -15.08 -6.25
CA ALA A 71 -17.00 -15.63 -7.06
C ALA A 71 -17.27 -15.56 -8.57
N ARG A 72 -18.53 -15.75 -8.99
CA ARG A 72 -18.96 -15.65 -10.39
C ARG A 72 -18.86 -14.23 -10.95
N TRP A 73 -19.28 -13.24 -10.15
CA TRP A 73 -19.22 -11.83 -10.56
C TRP A 73 -17.77 -11.33 -10.59
N ARG A 74 -16.95 -11.79 -9.64
CA ARG A 74 -15.52 -11.51 -9.54
C ARG A 74 -14.77 -11.96 -10.79
N LYS A 75 -15.09 -13.18 -11.24
CA LYS A 75 -14.54 -13.78 -12.45
C LYS A 75 -14.90 -13.00 -13.72
N GLN A 76 -16.13 -12.49 -13.82
CA GLN A 76 -16.60 -11.73 -14.99
C GLN A 76 -16.11 -10.27 -15.03
N ASN A 77 -15.83 -9.66 -13.87
CA ASN A 77 -15.42 -8.27 -13.75
C ASN A 77 -13.96 -8.09 -13.29
N SER A 78 -13.09 -9.08 -13.54
CA SER A 78 -11.68 -9.07 -13.10
C SER A 78 -10.97 -7.75 -13.41
N ARG A 79 -11.13 -7.18 -14.61
CA ARG A 79 -10.56 -5.88 -14.98
C ARG A 79 -10.97 -4.73 -14.05
N LYS A 80 -12.24 -4.66 -13.63
CA LYS A 80 -12.71 -3.60 -12.72
C LYS A 80 -12.10 -3.76 -11.32
N ILE A 81 -11.83 -5.00 -10.93
CA ILE A 81 -11.22 -5.34 -9.63
C ILE A 81 -9.77 -4.88 -9.61
N PHE A 82 -9.03 -5.15 -10.69
CA PHE A 82 -7.68 -4.64 -10.84
C PHE A 82 -7.63 -3.11 -10.79
N VAL A 83 -8.53 -2.43 -11.51
CA VAL A 83 -8.63 -0.96 -11.49
C VAL A 83 -8.90 -0.42 -10.09
N ALA A 84 -9.66 -1.13 -9.25
CA ALA A 84 -9.89 -0.72 -7.86
C ALA A 84 -8.64 -0.81 -6.96
N MET A 85 -7.68 -1.67 -7.31
CA MET A 85 -6.41 -1.82 -6.57
C MET A 85 -5.34 -0.80 -7.01
N VAL A 86 -5.36 -0.38 -8.28
CA VAL A 86 -4.37 0.53 -8.86
C VAL A 86 -4.15 1.81 -8.05
N PRO A 87 -5.19 2.52 -7.56
CA PRO A 87 -5.00 3.71 -6.73
C PRO A 87 -4.17 3.45 -5.47
N TRP A 88 -4.38 2.30 -4.80
CA TRP A 88 -3.62 1.92 -3.62
C TRP A 88 -2.14 1.70 -3.96
N MET A 89 -1.87 0.97 -5.04
CA MET A 89 -0.50 0.70 -5.51
C MET A 89 0.23 2.00 -5.90
N LEU A 90 -0.44 2.88 -6.63
CA LEU A 90 0.12 4.17 -7.07
C LEU A 90 0.46 5.06 -5.87
N VAL A 91 -0.46 5.22 -4.92
CA VAL A 91 -0.20 6.04 -3.73
C VAL A 91 0.96 5.47 -2.92
N CYS A 92 0.99 4.14 -2.75
CA CYS A 92 2.08 3.46 -2.06
C CYS A 92 3.45 3.74 -2.73
N CYS A 93 3.54 3.57 -4.06
CA CYS A 93 4.78 3.76 -4.81
C CYS A 93 5.23 5.23 -4.86
N ILE A 94 4.30 6.16 -5.10
CA ILE A 94 4.61 7.59 -5.17
C ILE A 94 5.12 8.08 -3.82
N GLN A 95 4.42 7.74 -2.73
CA GLN A 95 4.82 8.15 -1.38
C GLN A 95 6.18 7.56 -1.00
N PHE A 96 6.39 6.27 -1.27
CA PHE A 96 7.70 5.65 -1.04
C PHE A 96 8.81 6.37 -1.80
N LEU A 97 8.64 6.63 -3.10
CA LEU A 97 9.66 7.27 -3.92
C LEU A 97 9.94 8.71 -3.45
N THR A 98 8.90 9.50 -3.19
CA THR A 98 9.06 10.88 -2.69
C THR A 98 9.83 10.89 -1.37
N ASN A 99 9.47 10.02 -0.43
CA ASN A 99 10.11 9.97 0.88
C ASN A 99 11.54 9.43 0.82
N ALA A 100 11.79 8.40 0.01
CA ALA A 100 13.14 7.86 -0.20
C ALA A 100 14.08 8.90 -0.83
N VAL A 101 13.59 9.67 -1.82
CA VAL A 101 14.36 10.76 -2.44
C VAL A 101 14.67 11.87 -1.43
N LEU A 102 13.71 12.23 -0.56
CA LEU A 102 13.94 13.22 0.50
C LEU A 102 14.98 12.74 1.50
N GLN A 103 14.87 11.50 2.00
CA GLN A 103 15.86 10.93 2.93
C GLN A 103 17.24 10.82 2.30
N LEU A 104 17.35 10.40 1.03
CA LEU A 104 18.62 10.35 0.32
C LEU A 104 19.23 11.75 0.16
N LYS A 105 18.44 12.76 -0.22
CA LYS A 105 18.92 14.14 -0.30
C LYS A 105 19.47 14.62 1.04
N GLU A 106 18.79 14.32 2.14
CA GLU A 106 19.25 14.68 3.48
C GLU A 106 20.58 13.97 3.83
N ILE A 107 20.68 12.67 3.57
CA ILE A 107 21.90 11.88 3.80
C ILE A 107 23.10 12.39 2.99
N PHE A 108 22.87 12.86 1.75
CA PHE A 108 23.93 13.40 0.89
C PHE A 108 24.30 14.85 1.22
N ASN A 109 23.36 15.62 1.78
CA ASN A 109 23.57 17.02 2.13
C ASN A 109 24.12 17.20 3.56
N GLU A 110 23.93 16.23 4.46
CA GLU A 110 24.53 16.24 5.78
C GLU A 110 26.05 16.00 5.73
N ALA A 111 26.81 17.01 6.14
CA ALA A 111 28.26 16.96 6.27
C ALA A 111 28.71 16.24 7.55
N GLY A 112 28.45 14.93 7.63
CA GLY A 112 29.10 13.98 8.56
C GLY A 112 28.66 14.02 10.04
N GLY A 113 28.19 12.87 10.55
CA GLY A 113 27.91 12.68 11.98
C GLY A 113 27.06 11.44 12.28
N GLY A 114 26.76 11.21 13.57
CA GLY A 114 25.88 10.14 14.03
C GLY A 114 24.45 10.22 13.48
N ARG A 115 23.99 11.41 13.09
CA ARG A 115 22.67 11.66 12.49
C ARG A 115 22.52 11.01 11.10
N GLN A 116 23.58 11.07 10.28
CA GLN A 116 23.65 10.39 8.98
C GLN A 116 23.49 8.87 9.12
N ARG A 117 24.12 8.24 10.14
CA ARG A 117 23.94 6.80 10.40
C ARG A 117 22.50 6.47 10.78
N GLY A 118 21.85 7.32 11.60
CA GLY A 118 20.44 7.18 11.95
C GLY A 118 19.51 7.25 10.73
N LEU A 119 19.75 8.21 9.83
CA LEU A 119 18.99 8.34 8.57
C LEU A 119 19.17 7.13 7.65
N VAL A 120 20.38 6.58 7.55
CA VAL A 120 20.62 5.36 6.77
C VAL A 120 19.86 4.17 7.35
N TYR A 121 19.86 3.98 8.67
CA TYR A 121 19.06 2.91 9.29
C TYR A 121 17.56 3.11 9.09
N ALA A 122 17.07 4.33 9.20
CA ALA A 122 15.67 4.67 8.92
C ALA A 122 15.29 4.34 7.48
N LEU A 123 16.16 4.66 6.51
CA LEU A 123 15.94 4.33 5.10
C LEU A 123 15.91 2.82 4.86
N VAL A 124 16.82 2.06 5.49
CA VAL A 124 16.82 0.59 5.38
C VAL A 124 15.52 -0.01 5.94
N PHE A 125 15.07 0.46 7.09
CA PHE A 125 13.80 0.03 7.67
C PHE A 125 12.60 0.41 6.78
N TYR A 126 12.63 1.60 6.19
CA TYR A 126 11.61 2.07 5.26
C TYR A 126 11.55 1.19 3.99
N CYS A 127 12.70 0.81 3.44
CA CYS A 127 12.79 -0.14 2.34
C CYS A 127 12.21 -1.51 2.71
N ALA A 128 12.43 -2.00 3.94
CA ALA A 128 11.86 -3.26 4.40
C ALA A 128 10.32 -3.19 4.46
N ILE A 129 9.75 -2.10 4.98
CA ILE A 129 8.30 -1.87 4.98
C ILE A 129 7.75 -1.83 3.55
N PHE A 130 8.44 -1.15 2.63
CA PHE A 130 8.03 -1.13 1.23
C PHE A 130 8.12 -2.51 0.58
N GLY A 131 9.11 -3.34 0.95
CA GLY A 131 9.19 -4.74 0.55
C GLY A 131 7.95 -5.54 0.93
N LEU A 132 7.44 -5.36 2.15
CA LEU A 132 6.18 -5.98 2.59
C LEU A 132 4.97 -5.46 1.80
N ALA A 133 4.96 -4.18 1.42
CA ALA A 133 3.93 -3.64 0.55
C ALA A 133 4.00 -4.21 -0.87
N LEU A 134 5.20 -4.40 -1.42
CA LEU A 134 5.40 -5.08 -2.72
C LEU A 134 4.92 -6.53 -2.69
N GLU A 135 5.17 -7.25 -1.60
CA GLU A 135 4.65 -8.60 -1.39
C GLU A 135 3.12 -8.62 -1.45
N GLN A 136 2.46 -7.66 -0.78
CA GLN A 136 1.01 -7.52 -0.85
C GLN A 136 0.51 -7.21 -2.27
N MET A 137 1.22 -6.36 -3.02
CA MET A 137 0.89 -6.06 -4.42
C MET A 137 1.05 -7.30 -5.31
N LEU A 138 2.13 -8.06 -5.13
CA LEU A 138 2.38 -9.31 -5.84
C LEU A 138 1.30 -10.34 -5.53
N HIS A 139 0.93 -10.49 -4.26
CA HIS A 139 -0.15 -11.37 -3.84
C HIS A 139 -1.46 -11.00 -4.55
N TRP A 140 -1.81 -9.71 -4.61
CA TRP A 140 -2.99 -9.26 -5.36
C TRP A 140 -2.90 -9.50 -6.86
N ASN A 141 -1.72 -9.34 -7.47
CA ASN A 141 -1.49 -9.65 -8.88
C ASN A 141 -1.66 -11.14 -9.19
N VAL A 142 -1.08 -12.02 -8.37
CA VAL A 142 -1.23 -13.47 -8.51
C VAL A 142 -2.69 -13.89 -8.37
N VAL A 143 -3.40 -13.32 -7.40
CA VAL A 143 -4.83 -13.57 -7.22
C VAL A 143 -5.65 -13.10 -8.43
N TYR A 144 -5.30 -11.95 -9.02
CA TYR A 144 -5.93 -11.48 -10.26
C TYR A 144 -5.66 -12.42 -11.43
N ASP A 145 -4.42 -12.85 -11.62
CA ASP A 145 -3.98 -13.72 -12.71
C ASP A 145 -4.70 -15.08 -12.67
N LEU A 146 -4.76 -15.69 -11.48
CA LEU A 146 -5.52 -16.91 -11.24
C LEU A 146 -7.02 -16.76 -11.54
N MET A 147 -7.59 -15.58 -11.32
CA MET A 147 -8.99 -15.30 -11.67
C MET A 147 -9.19 -15.17 -13.19
N THR A 148 -8.21 -14.65 -13.92
CA THR A 148 -8.29 -14.49 -15.39
C THR A 148 -8.01 -15.79 -16.14
N ASP A 149 -7.07 -16.61 -15.69
CA ASP A 149 -6.76 -17.89 -16.34
C ASP A 149 -7.90 -18.91 -16.25
N GLY A 150 -8.62 -18.89 -15.13
CA GLY A 150 -9.86 -19.63 -14.98
C GLY A 150 -10.97 -19.16 -15.94
N VAL A 151 -10.98 -17.89 -16.37
CA VAL A 151 -11.97 -17.36 -17.34
C VAL A 151 -11.71 -17.91 -18.72
N ILE A 152 -10.46 -17.84 -19.17
CA ILE A 152 -10.04 -18.28 -20.51
C ILE A 152 -10.39 -19.75 -20.72
N THR A 153 -10.09 -20.60 -19.73
CA THR A 153 -10.42 -22.03 -19.77
C THR A 153 -11.93 -22.31 -19.79
N SER A 154 -12.75 -21.53 -19.06
CA SER A 154 -14.21 -21.71 -19.08
C SER A 154 -14.90 -21.21 -20.35
N ILE A 155 -14.34 -20.20 -21.03
CA ILE A 155 -14.85 -19.74 -22.33
C ILE A 155 -14.55 -20.80 -23.40
N PHE A 156 -13.34 -21.35 -23.40
CA PHE A 156 -12.96 -22.44 -24.32
C PHE A 156 -13.84 -23.68 -24.16
N HIS A 157 -14.24 -24.02 -22.93
CA HIS A 157 -15.09 -25.19 -22.70
C HIS A 157 -16.55 -24.99 -23.15
N HIS A 158 -17.01 -23.74 -23.30
CA HIS A 158 -18.35 -23.41 -23.77
C HIS A 158 -18.42 -23.28 -25.31
N GLU A 159 -17.29 -23.00 -25.95
CA GLU A 159 -17.12 -22.87 -27.41
C GLU A 159 -16.78 -24.19 -28.11
N LEU A 160 -16.56 -25.29 -27.39
CA LEU A 160 -16.55 -26.63 -27.98
C LEU A 160 -17.99 -27.20 -27.98
N PRO A 161 -18.74 -27.10 -29.09
CA PRO A 161 -19.92 -27.93 -29.25
C PRO A 161 -19.44 -29.39 -29.28
N LEU A 162 -20.23 -30.25 -28.64
CA LEU A 162 -20.22 -31.70 -28.77
C LEU A 162 -20.11 -32.12 -30.25
N MET A 163 -18.89 -32.23 -30.77
CA MET A 163 -18.54 -33.04 -31.91
C MET A 163 -17.81 -34.26 -31.37
N VAL A 164 -18.55 -35.16 -30.74
CA VAL A 164 -18.13 -36.54 -30.59
C VAL A 164 -19.23 -37.39 -31.21
N SER A 165 -18.79 -38.07 -32.26
CA SER A 165 -19.48 -39.01 -33.14
C SER A 165 -20.20 -40.14 -32.42
#